data_AF-A0A3N5NPU1-F1
#
_entry.id   AF-A0A3N5NPU1-F1
#
_cell.length_a   1.000
_cell.length_b   1.000
_cell.length_c   1.000
_cell.angle_alpha   90.00
_cell.angle_beta   90.00
_cell.angle_gamma   90.00
#
_symmetry.space_group_name_H-M   'P 1'
#
loop_
_entity.id
_entity.type
_entity.pdbx_description
1 polymer ?
#
loop_
_entity_poly.entity_id
_entity_poly.type
_entity_poly.pdbx_seq_one_letter_code
_entity_poly.pdbx_strand_id
1 'polypeptide(L)'
;MKPTDIKNPNYFHKVVDCQWACPAHTPVPEYIRLIAQGRYDDAFMINWYSNVFPGVLGRTCDRPCEPACRRSRVEDGQSKEPVAICRLKRVAADNKSDIRARLPKVPKQKNGKRIALIGAGPASLTVARDLAPLGYHLVVYDQDPLGGGMMRTQIP
;
A
#
# COMPACT_ATOMS: atom_id res chain seq x y z
N MET A 1 14.68 -12.06 -28.85
CA MET A 1 13.73 -11.90 -27.73
C MET A 1 12.95 -13.20 -27.59
N LYS A 2 12.82 -13.77 -26.38
CA LYS A 2 12.03 -15.02 -26.22
C LYS A 2 10.54 -14.70 -26.43
N PRO A 3 9.75 -15.56 -27.10
CA PRO A 3 8.31 -15.39 -27.25
C PRO A 3 7.59 -15.32 -25.90
N THR A 4 6.54 -14.52 -25.84
CA THR A 4 5.64 -14.40 -24.68
C THR A 4 4.98 -15.74 -24.36
N ASP A 5 5.22 -16.26 -23.15
CA ASP A 5 4.55 -17.47 -22.67
C ASP A 5 3.20 -17.12 -22.02
N ILE A 6 2.14 -17.17 -22.84
CA ILE A 6 0.76 -16.91 -22.39
C ILE A 6 0.18 -18.06 -21.53
N LYS A 7 0.86 -19.21 -21.43
CA LYS A 7 0.39 -20.34 -20.61
C LYS A 7 0.72 -20.18 -19.13
N ASN A 8 1.65 -19.27 -18.80
CA ASN A 8 2.01 -18.95 -17.42
C ASN A 8 1.32 -17.65 -16.98
N PRO A 9 0.32 -17.70 -16.07
CA PRO A 9 -0.36 -16.50 -15.58
C PRO A 9 0.60 -15.46 -14.98
N ASN A 10 1.70 -15.92 -14.37
CA ASN A 10 2.72 -15.03 -13.81
C ASN A 10 3.38 -14.14 -14.86
N TYR A 11 3.37 -14.53 -16.14
CA TYR A 11 3.87 -13.68 -17.22
C TYR A 11 3.14 -12.33 -17.24
N PHE A 12 1.80 -12.35 -17.16
CA PHE A 12 0.97 -11.14 -17.20
C PHE A 12 1.14 -10.27 -15.95
N HIS A 13 1.38 -10.88 -14.78
CA HIS A 13 1.66 -10.17 -13.54
C HIS A 13 3.06 -9.54 -13.53
N LYS A 14 4.03 -10.15 -14.19
CA LYS A 14 5.42 -9.65 -14.30
C LYS A 14 5.55 -8.46 -15.28
N VAL A 15 4.54 -8.16 -16.09
CA VAL A 15 4.60 -7.07 -17.10
C VAL A 15 4.80 -5.69 -16.43
N VAL A 16 4.44 -5.52 -15.16
CA VAL A 16 4.61 -4.27 -14.41
C VAL A 16 5.66 -4.46 -13.31
N ASP A 17 6.94 -4.32 -13.67
CA ASP A 17 8.08 -4.59 -12.79
C ASP A 17 8.02 -3.89 -11.43
N CYS A 18 7.60 -2.62 -11.38
CA CYS A 18 7.51 -1.87 -10.13
C CYS A 18 6.41 -2.40 -9.19
N GLN A 19 5.31 -2.93 -9.75
CA GLN A 19 4.26 -3.59 -8.99
C GLN A 19 4.69 -5.00 -8.57
N TRP A 20 5.40 -5.71 -9.44
CA TRP A 20 5.94 -7.04 -9.14
C TRP A 20 7.00 -7.01 -8.02
N ALA A 21 7.87 -6.00 -8.04
CA ALA A 21 8.90 -5.80 -7.02
C ALA A 21 8.35 -5.28 -5.68
N CYS A 22 7.13 -4.76 -5.65
CA CYS A 22 6.50 -4.35 -4.40
C CYS A 22 5.94 -5.58 -3.67
N PRO A 23 6.33 -5.82 -2.39
CA PRO A 23 5.79 -6.97 -1.63
C PRO A 23 4.27 -6.94 -1.45
N ALA A 24 3.67 -5.74 -1.46
CA ALA A 24 2.22 -5.56 -1.38
C ALA A 24 1.51 -5.59 -2.74
N HIS A 25 2.25 -5.80 -3.84
CA HIS A 25 1.73 -5.77 -5.21
C HIS A 25 0.84 -4.56 -5.53
N THR A 26 1.20 -3.41 -4.97
CA THR A 26 0.43 -2.17 -5.13
C THR A 26 0.40 -1.75 -6.60
N PRO A 27 -0.75 -1.27 -7.13
CA PRO A 27 -0.88 -0.89 -8.54
C PRO A 27 -0.18 0.44 -8.83
N VAL A 28 1.16 0.40 -8.91
CA VAL A 28 2.04 1.55 -9.08
C VAL A 28 1.62 2.48 -10.23
N PRO A 29 1.40 1.99 -11.46
CA PRO A 29 1.07 2.87 -12.58
C PRO A 29 -0.29 3.57 -12.42
N GLU A 30 -1.24 2.92 -11.73
CA GLU A 30 -2.60 3.41 -11.57
C GLU A 30 -2.65 4.65 -10.67
N TYR A 31 -2.13 4.56 -9.45
CA TYR A 31 -2.16 5.72 -8.55
C TYR A 31 -1.24 6.85 -9.03
N ILE A 32 -0.15 6.56 -9.75
CA ILE A 32 0.70 7.61 -10.34
C ILE A 32 -0.09 8.40 -11.39
N ARG A 33 -0.90 7.72 -12.20
CA ARG A 33 -1.76 8.40 -13.18
C ARG A 33 -2.83 9.25 -12.51
N LEU A 34 -3.41 8.77 -11.41
CA LEU A 34 -4.37 9.55 -10.62
C LEU A 34 -3.72 10.79 -9.98
N ILE A 35 -2.49 10.67 -9.46
CA ILE A 35 -1.71 11.81 -8.95
C ILE A 35 -1.46 12.85 -10.06
N ALA A 36 -1.06 12.40 -11.25
CA ALA A 36 -0.85 13.30 -12.39
C ALA A 36 -2.13 14.05 -12.82
N GLN A 37 -3.31 13.49 -12.54
CA GLN A 37 -4.61 14.10 -12.77
C GLN A 37 -5.10 14.97 -11.60
N GLY A 38 -4.30 15.16 -10.54
CA GLY A 38 -4.71 15.86 -9.31
C GLY A 38 -5.73 15.10 -8.46
N ARG A 39 -5.99 13.82 -8.75
CA ARG A 39 -6.97 12.98 -8.07
C ARG A 39 -6.34 12.27 -6.86
N TYR A 40 -5.91 13.05 -5.87
CA TYR A 40 -5.14 12.53 -4.73
C TYR A 40 -5.94 11.56 -3.85
N ASP A 41 -7.24 11.80 -3.64
CA ASP A 41 -8.09 10.90 -2.86
C ASP A 41 -8.17 9.52 -3.49
N ASP A 42 -8.36 9.46 -4.81
CA ASP A 42 -8.45 8.21 -5.55
C ASP A 42 -7.10 7.50 -5.53
N ALA A 43 -6.01 8.23 -5.77
CA ALA A 43 -4.65 7.69 -5.69
C ALA A 43 -4.32 7.11 -4.30
N PHE A 44 -4.77 7.78 -3.24
CA PHE A 44 -4.60 7.30 -1.88
C PHE A 44 -5.42 6.04 -1.63
N MET A 45 -6.69 6.02 -2.05
CA MET A 45 -7.56 4.85 -1.86
C MET A 45 -7.07 3.62 -2.62
N ILE A 46 -6.54 3.80 -3.84
CA ILE A 46 -5.89 2.73 -4.61
C ILE A 46 -4.70 2.14 -3.84
N ASN A 47 -3.84 2.98 -3.26
CA ASN A 47 -2.75 2.49 -2.39
C ASN A 47 -3.29 1.81 -1.12
N TRP A 48 -4.33 2.40 -0.51
CA TRP A 48 -4.91 1.93 0.74
C TRP A 48 -5.52 0.52 0.63
N TYR A 49 -5.96 0.13 -0.56
CA TYR A 49 -6.46 -1.21 -0.81
C TYR A 49 -5.38 -2.29 -0.59
N SER A 50 -4.17 -2.05 -1.12
CA SER A 50 -3.04 -2.98 -1.00
C SER A 50 -2.29 -2.86 0.33
N ASN A 51 -2.29 -1.68 0.95
CA ASN A 51 -1.59 -1.44 2.21
C ASN A 51 -2.31 -0.35 3.02
N VAL A 52 -2.62 -0.64 4.29
CA VAL A 52 -3.46 0.24 5.12
C VAL A 52 -2.75 1.50 5.63
N PHE A 53 -1.44 1.64 5.40
CA PHE A 53 -0.61 2.79 5.79
C PHE A 53 0.11 3.49 4.62
N PRO A 54 -0.58 3.95 3.55
CA PRO A 54 0.10 4.58 2.42
C PRO A 54 0.95 5.80 2.80
N GLY A 55 0.48 6.58 3.78
CA GLY A 55 1.18 7.78 4.25
C GLY A 55 2.50 7.50 4.97
N VAL A 56 2.56 6.39 5.72
CA VAL A 56 3.79 5.91 6.38
C VAL A 56 4.74 5.36 5.31
N LEU A 57 4.25 4.49 4.42
CA LEU A 57 5.09 3.94 3.35
C LEU A 57 5.65 5.01 2.42
N GLY A 58 4.93 6.11 2.15
CA GLY A 58 5.46 7.22 1.36
C GLY A 58 6.65 7.94 2.01
N ARG A 59 6.96 7.65 3.27
CA ARG A 59 8.06 8.25 4.04
C ARG A 59 9.16 7.24 4.35
N THR A 60 8.79 6.00 4.65
CA THR A 60 9.70 5.02 5.27
C THR A 60 9.98 3.79 4.41
N CYS A 61 9.29 3.63 3.27
CA CYS A 61 9.47 2.46 2.42
C CYS A 61 10.91 2.38 1.88
N ASP A 62 11.46 1.16 1.86
CA ASP A 62 12.77 0.80 1.30
C ASP A 62 12.81 0.84 -0.25
N ARG A 63 11.65 1.09 -0.87
CA ARG A 63 11.49 1.37 -2.31
C ARG A 63 11.98 0.27 -3.26
N PRO A 64 11.69 -1.02 -3.03
CA PRO A 64 12.12 -2.08 -3.97
C PRO A 64 11.55 -1.91 -5.39
N CYS A 65 10.46 -1.16 -5.51
CA CYS A 65 9.82 -0.82 -6.78
C CYS A 65 10.59 0.19 -7.65
N GLU A 66 11.47 1.01 -7.07
CA GLU A 66 12.22 2.04 -7.81
C GLU A 66 13.39 1.43 -8.60
N PRO A 67 14.27 0.56 -8.04
CA PRO A 67 15.29 -0.14 -8.82
C PRO A 67 14.72 -1.02 -9.94
N ALA A 68 13.52 -1.58 -9.75
CA ALA A 68 12.84 -2.39 -10.75
C ALA A 68 12.15 -1.55 -11.85
N CYS A 69 12.09 -0.22 -11.72
CA CYS A 69 11.35 0.65 -12.61
C CYS A 69 11.84 0.52 -14.06
N ARG A 70 10.90 0.31 -15.00
CA ARG A 70 11.22 0.20 -16.43
C ARG A 70 11.86 1.47 -16.99
N ARG A 71 11.55 2.65 -16.43
CA ARG A 71 12.06 3.95 -16.89
C ARG A 71 13.59 3.95 -17.00
N SER A 72 14.28 3.41 -16.00
CA SER A 72 15.75 3.32 -15.97
C SER A 72 16.36 2.44 -17.08
N ARG A 73 15.56 1.63 -17.78
CA ARG A 73 16.00 0.79 -18.91
C ARG A 73 15.71 1.38 -20.28
N VAL A 74 14.84 2.40 -20.35
CA VAL A 74 14.36 2.99 -21.61
C VAL A 74 14.97 4.37 -21.82
N GLU A 75 15.29 5.11 -20.76
CA GLU A 75 15.93 6.42 -20.88
C GLU A 75 17.46 6.27 -21.02
N ASP A 76 18.05 6.99 -21.98
CA ASP A 76 19.48 7.04 -22.24
C ASP A 76 20.16 8.23 -21.54
N GLY A 77 21.47 8.14 -21.29
CA GLY A 77 22.28 9.23 -20.74
C GLY A 77 22.10 9.47 -19.23
N GLN A 78 22.24 10.74 -18.80
CA GLN A 78 22.17 11.16 -17.38
C GLN A 78 20.75 11.06 -16.79
N SER A 79 19.73 10.76 -17.60
CA SER A 79 18.32 10.70 -17.20
C SER A 79 17.86 9.30 -16.77
N LYS A 80 18.78 8.37 -16.43
CA LYS A 80 18.45 6.99 -16.02
C LYS A 80 17.80 6.85 -14.64
N GLU A 81 17.02 7.84 -14.22
CA GLU A 81 16.41 7.85 -12.89
C GLU A 81 15.08 7.09 -12.88
N PRO A 82 14.85 6.24 -11.87
CA PRO A 82 13.55 5.63 -11.69
C PRO A 82 12.52 6.70 -11.32
N VAL A 83 11.25 6.39 -11.54
CA VAL A 83 10.18 7.22 -10.98
C VAL A 83 10.30 7.23 -9.46
N ALA A 84 10.20 8.40 -8.82
CA ALA A 84 10.21 8.56 -7.37
C ALA A 84 8.90 8.07 -6.73
N ILE A 85 8.61 6.78 -6.89
CA ILE A 85 7.35 6.12 -6.53
C ILE A 85 7.02 6.31 -5.04
N CYS A 86 8.01 6.19 -4.15
CA CYS A 86 7.80 6.38 -2.71
C CYS A 86 7.35 7.81 -2.39
N ARG A 87 8.00 8.82 -3.00
CA ARG A 87 7.64 10.23 -2.81
C ARG A 87 6.25 10.55 -3.39
N LEU A 88 5.87 9.93 -4.51
CA LEU A 88 4.53 10.08 -5.07
C LEU A 88 3.43 9.53 -4.14
N LYS A 89 3.69 8.41 -3.43
CA LYS A 89 2.77 7.93 -2.39
C LYS A 89 2.59 8.95 -1.27
N ARG A 90 3.68 9.60 -0.85
CA ARG A 90 3.61 10.72 0.12
C ARG A 90 2.77 11.87 -0.42
N VAL A 91 2.95 12.28 -1.67
CA VAL A 91 2.14 13.34 -2.29
C VAL A 91 0.64 13.01 -2.22
N ALA A 92 0.25 11.78 -2.57
CA ALA A 92 -1.15 11.36 -2.47
C ALA A 92 -1.67 11.40 -1.01
N ALA A 93 -0.86 10.97 -0.05
CA ALA A 93 -1.24 10.99 1.37
C ALA A 93 -1.32 12.41 1.97
N ASP A 94 -0.45 13.31 1.53
CA ASP A 94 -0.35 14.67 2.06
C ASP A 94 -1.41 15.59 1.44
N ASN A 95 -1.84 15.33 0.19
CA ASN A 95 -2.81 16.15 -0.53
C ASN A 95 -4.24 15.58 -0.58
N LYS A 96 -4.47 14.37 -0.05
CA LYS A 96 -5.83 13.83 0.03
C LYS A 96 -6.70 14.62 1.00
N SER A 97 -7.97 14.73 0.68
CA SER A 97 -9.03 15.19 1.57
C SER A 97 -9.39 14.13 2.62
N ASP A 98 -10.51 14.33 3.30
CA ASP A 98 -11.04 13.34 4.23
C ASP A 98 -11.60 12.12 3.48
N ILE A 99 -11.02 10.95 3.77
CA ILE A 99 -11.38 9.68 3.13
C ILE A 99 -12.30 8.81 3.99
N ARG A 100 -12.69 9.26 5.19
CA ARG A 100 -13.50 8.45 6.13
C ARG A 100 -14.80 7.94 5.50
N ALA A 101 -15.44 8.73 4.64
CA ALA A 101 -16.64 8.34 3.92
C ALA A 101 -16.42 7.21 2.90
N ARG A 102 -15.18 7.03 2.42
CA ARG A 102 -14.77 6.00 1.44
C ARG A 102 -14.26 4.72 2.10
N LEU A 103 -14.03 4.74 3.42
CA LEU A 103 -13.57 3.56 4.14
C LEU A 103 -14.69 2.51 4.27
N PRO A 104 -14.36 1.22 4.25
CA PRO A 104 -15.32 0.16 4.51
C PRO A 104 -16.04 0.37 5.84
N LYS A 105 -17.36 0.23 5.81
CA LYS A 105 -18.18 0.36 7.02
C LYS A 105 -18.14 -0.95 7.79
N VAL A 106 -17.93 -0.85 9.10
CA VAL A 106 -18.05 -1.98 10.00
C VAL A 106 -19.54 -2.26 10.23
N PRO A 107 -20.03 -3.49 10.02
CA PRO A 107 -21.43 -3.82 10.23
C PRO A 107 -21.78 -3.73 11.72
N LYS A 108 -22.99 -3.26 12.01
CA LYS A 108 -23.53 -3.21 13.38
C LYS A 108 -23.71 -4.61 13.96
N GLN A 109 -24.26 -5.53 13.16
CA GLN A 109 -24.36 -6.93 13.52
C GLN A 109 -23.02 -7.63 13.28
N LYS A 110 -22.46 -8.22 14.33
CA LYS A 110 -21.21 -9.00 14.25
C LYS A 110 -21.51 -10.42 13.78
N ASN A 111 -20.50 -11.06 13.20
CA ASN A 111 -20.60 -12.44 12.68
C ASN A 111 -20.47 -13.53 13.76
N GLY A 112 -20.45 -13.14 15.04
CA GLY A 112 -20.34 -14.05 16.19
C GLY A 112 -18.92 -14.55 16.49
N LYS A 113 -17.92 -14.29 15.63
CA LYS A 113 -16.53 -14.73 15.85
C LYS A 113 -15.69 -13.65 16.54
N ARG A 114 -14.84 -14.06 17.47
CA ARG A 114 -13.93 -13.18 18.22
C ARG A 114 -12.48 -13.52 17.88
N ILE A 115 -11.66 -12.51 17.64
CA ILE A 115 -10.23 -12.65 17.34
C ILE A 115 -9.45 -11.73 18.29
N ALA A 116 -8.43 -12.29 18.94
CA ALA A 116 -7.45 -11.54 19.70
C ALA A 116 -6.22 -11.28 18.83
N LEU A 117 -5.75 -10.04 18.81
CA LEU A 117 -4.58 -9.58 18.08
C LEU A 117 -3.54 -9.17 19.11
N ILE A 118 -2.34 -9.76 19.06
CA ILE A 118 -1.24 -9.44 19.98
C ILE A 118 -0.27 -8.50 19.27
N GLY A 119 -0.03 -7.33 19.88
CA GLY A 119 0.61 -6.17 19.28
C GLY A 119 -0.34 -5.32 18.44
N ALA A 120 -0.27 -4.01 18.58
CA ALA A 120 -0.91 -2.94 17.82
C ALA A 120 0.06 -2.32 16.79
N GLY A 121 0.97 -3.14 16.25
CA GLY A 121 1.83 -2.78 15.12
C GLY A 121 1.13 -2.90 13.76
N PRO A 122 1.84 -2.58 12.66
CA PRO A 122 1.26 -2.57 11.32
C PRO A 122 0.67 -3.91 10.87
N ALA A 123 1.25 -5.04 11.31
CA ALA A 123 0.75 -6.37 10.97
C ALA A 123 -0.67 -6.60 11.53
N SER A 124 -0.84 -6.51 12.85
CA SER A 124 -2.14 -6.71 13.50
C SER A 124 -3.19 -5.68 13.09
N LEU A 125 -2.79 -4.43 12.88
CA LEU A 125 -3.71 -3.38 12.42
C LEU A 125 -4.19 -3.63 10.97
N THR A 126 -3.35 -4.24 10.12
CA THR A 126 -3.77 -4.68 8.78
C THR A 126 -4.81 -5.79 8.88
N VAL A 127 -4.56 -6.81 9.71
CA VAL A 127 -5.54 -7.88 9.99
C VAL A 127 -6.85 -7.30 10.53
N ALA A 128 -6.75 -6.34 11.46
CA ALA A 128 -7.92 -5.70 12.03
C ALA A 128 -8.75 -4.96 10.97
N ARG A 129 -8.09 -4.22 10.07
CA ARG A 129 -8.73 -3.53 8.95
C ARG A 129 -9.45 -4.50 8.01
N ASP A 130 -8.88 -5.66 7.72
CA ASP A 130 -9.49 -6.63 6.80
C ASP A 130 -10.67 -7.38 7.42
N LEU A 131 -10.58 -7.72 8.71
CA LEU A 131 -11.61 -8.48 9.41
C LEU A 131 -12.75 -7.61 9.97
N ALA A 132 -12.50 -6.33 10.27
CA ALA A 132 -13.53 -5.45 10.84
C ALA A 132 -14.76 -5.28 9.91
N PRO A 133 -14.60 -5.04 8.59
CA PRO A 133 -15.73 -4.95 7.65
C PRO A 133 -16.49 -6.26 7.49
N LEU A 134 -15.83 -7.41 7.74
CA LEU A 134 -16.47 -8.74 7.74
C LEU A 134 -17.24 -9.03 9.03
N GLY A 135 -17.29 -8.07 9.97
CA GLY A 135 -18.10 -8.16 11.18
C GLY A 135 -17.48 -8.98 12.31
N TYR A 136 -16.18 -9.25 12.29
CA TYR A 136 -15.49 -9.89 13.41
C TYR A 136 -15.46 -8.97 14.63
N HIS A 137 -15.49 -9.56 15.83
CA HIS A 137 -15.19 -8.87 17.07
C HIS A 137 -13.67 -8.96 17.34
N LEU A 138 -12.98 -7.84 17.22
CA LEU A 138 -11.53 -7.77 17.31
C LEU A 138 -11.13 -7.14 18.65
N VAL A 139 -10.17 -7.73 19.34
CA VAL A 139 -9.52 -7.13 20.51
C VAL A 139 -8.03 -7.08 20.25
N VAL A 140 -7.44 -5.89 20.36
CA VAL A 140 -6.00 -5.70 20.21
C VAL A 140 -5.40 -5.51 21.59
N TYR A 141 -4.40 -6.33 21.91
CA TYR A 141 -3.60 -6.23 23.12
C TYR A 141 -2.21 -5.74 22.73
N ASP A 142 -1.74 -4.66 23.32
CA ASP A 142 -0.37 -4.17 23.15
C ASP A 142 0.26 -3.93 24.52
N GLN A 143 1.58 -4.08 24.59
CA GLN A 143 2.36 -3.79 25.78
C GLN A 143 2.60 -2.28 25.93
N ASP A 144 2.69 -1.55 24.82
CA ASP A 144 2.91 -0.12 24.80
C ASP A 144 1.61 0.63 25.15
N PRO A 145 1.69 1.82 25.79
CA PRO A 145 0.51 2.63 26.10
C PRO A 145 -0.29 3.07 24.86
N LEU A 146 0.33 3.02 23.69
CA LEU A 146 -0.12 3.68 22.48
C LEU A 146 0.11 2.78 21.27
N GLY A 147 -0.96 2.53 20.52
CA GLY A 147 -0.89 1.73 19.31
C GLY A 147 -0.03 2.37 18.23
N GLY A 148 0.53 1.51 17.37
CA GLY A 148 1.38 1.87 16.24
C GLY A 148 2.63 0.99 16.13
N GLY A 149 3.12 0.42 17.24
CA GLY A 149 4.37 -0.33 17.25
C GLY A 149 5.53 0.49 16.66
N MET A 150 6.44 -0.15 15.93
CA MET A 150 7.66 0.50 15.44
C MET A 150 7.44 1.72 14.54
N MET A 151 6.33 1.79 13.78
CA MET A 151 6.03 2.99 12.97
C MET A 151 5.74 4.23 13.83
N ARG A 152 5.49 4.05 15.13
CA ARG A 152 5.32 5.13 16.10
C ARG A 152 6.53 5.31 17.01
N THR A 153 7.16 4.21 17.44
CA THR A 153 8.16 4.24 18.52
C THR A 153 9.60 4.32 18.02
N GLN A 154 9.91 3.80 16.83
CA GLN A 154 11.29 3.63 16.36
C GLN A 154 11.65 4.47 15.13
N ILE A 155 10.67 4.89 14.32
CA ILE A 155 10.91 5.69 13.13
C ILE A 155 10.92 7.18 13.52
N PRO A 156 12.03 7.92 13.27
CA PRO A 156 12.14 9.35 13.58
C PRO A 156 11.21 10.25 12.76
#